data_AF-A0A1F9Z743-F1
#
_entry.id   AF-A0A1F9Z743-F1
#
_cell.length_a   1.000
_cell.length_b   1.000
_cell.length_c   1.000
_cell.angle_alpha   90.00
_cell.angle_beta   90.00
_cell.angle_gamma   90.00
#
_symmetry.space_group_name_H-M   'P 1'
#
loop_
_entity.id
_entity.type
_entity.pdbx_description
1 polymer ?
#
loop_
_entity_poly.entity_id
_entity_poly.type
_entity_poly.pdbx_seq_one_letter_code
_entity_poly.pdbx_strand_id
1 'polypeptide(L)'
;MPPTGTQVQAAVKDAGARFEESMRRVGEDLKAKAPEWQREWDRTFGPLGPLIGALLGFSFVVVFILVLGGIATAAGGPAWVPALRDFFVTYMLLLLGVMLLTSYSSYLMRRYKAQYQWLNPIASAVAVVVSFWIVARILEVINRTVNSIVLEGFVTFLDVVLPIIVVLALVIGYLVLTVRFMGTQQPIR
;
A
#
# COMPACT_ATOMS: atom_id res chain seq x y z
N MET A 1 -25.97 36.65 0.34
CA MET A 1 -24.81 36.87 -0.56
C MET A 1 -24.02 35.57 -0.63
N PRO A 2 -23.75 35.02 -1.82
CA PRO A 2 -22.90 33.83 -1.95
C PRO A 2 -21.45 34.15 -1.58
N PRO A 3 -20.71 33.23 -0.94
CA PRO A 3 -19.33 33.45 -0.54
C PRO A 3 -18.45 33.70 -1.77
N THR A 4 -17.56 34.68 -1.69
CA THR A 4 -16.59 34.99 -2.76
C THR A 4 -15.52 33.91 -2.86
N GLY A 5 -14.95 33.68 -4.05
CA GLY A 5 -13.92 32.66 -4.28
C GLY A 5 -12.71 32.77 -3.33
N THR A 6 -12.39 33.97 -2.86
CA THR A 6 -11.34 34.24 -1.87
C THR A 6 -11.68 33.75 -0.46
N GLN A 7 -12.95 33.83 -0.03
CA GLN A 7 -13.40 33.31 1.26
C GLN A 7 -13.42 31.78 1.26
N VAL A 8 -13.81 31.17 0.14
CA VAL A 8 -13.77 29.71 -0.03
C VAL A 8 -12.33 29.20 -0.01
N GLN A 9 -11.40 29.86 -0.71
CA GLN A 9 -9.98 29.47 -0.69
C GLN A 9 -9.35 29.61 0.70
N ALA A 10 -9.67 30.67 1.44
CA ALA A 10 -9.18 30.85 2.81
C ALA A 10 -9.72 29.77 3.76
N ALA A 11 -11.01 29.43 3.65
CA ALA A 11 -11.63 28.37 4.44
C ALA A 11 -11.06 26.99 4.11
N VAL A 12 -10.81 26.69 2.83
CA VAL A 12 -10.18 25.44 2.39
C VAL A 12 -8.74 25.34 2.88
N LYS A 13 -7.98 26.44 2.85
CA LYS A 13 -6.59 26.48 3.33
C LYS A 13 -6.51 26.30 4.85
N ASP A 14 -7.40 26.94 5.61
CA ASP A 14 -7.45 26.82 7.07
C ASP A 14 -7.92 25.41 7.49
N ALA A 15 -8.93 24.85 6.82
CA ALA A 15 -9.34 23.46 7.02
C ALA A 15 -8.21 22.47 6.69
N GLY A 16 -7.47 22.72 5.59
CA GLY A 16 -6.30 21.93 5.20
C GLY A 16 -5.20 21.96 6.25
N ALA A 17 -4.85 23.15 6.75
CA ALA A 17 -3.82 23.30 7.78
C ALA A 17 -4.19 22.61 9.10
N ARG A 18 -5.45 22.72 9.53
CA ARG A 18 -5.93 22.02 10.74
C ARG A 18 -5.96 20.50 10.57
N PHE A 19 -6.36 20.03 9.38
CA PHE A 19 -6.34 18.61 9.06
C PHE A 19 -4.90 18.07 9.03
N GLU A 20 -3.98 18.79 8.38
CA GLU A 20 -2.56 18.44 8.33
C GLU A 20 -1.95 18.36 9.74
N GLU A 21 -2.23 19.36 10.58
CA GLU A 21 -1.74 19.36 11.95
C GLU A 21 -2.33 18.21 12.79
N SER A 22 -3.62 17.91 12.60
CA SER A 22 -4.29 16.79 13.27
C SER A 22 -3.72 15.44 12.83
N MET A 23 -3.53 15.25 11.52
CA MET A 23 -2.91 14.05 10.95
C MET A 23 -1.46 13.91 11.39
N ARG A 24 -0.72 15.02 11.51
CA ARG A 24 0.66 15.02 12.00
C ARG A 24 0.70 14.55 13.45
N ARG A 25 -0.14 15.11 14.33
CA ARG A 25 -0.21 14.70 15.75
C ARG A 25 -0.58 13.22 15.88
N VAL A 26 -1.60 12.77 15.17
CA VAL A 26 -1.98 11.35 15.13
C VAL A 26 -0.83 10.48 14.62
N GLY A 27 -0.13 10.92 13.57
CA GLY A 27 1.02 10.21 13.02
C GLY A 27 2.19 10.12 13.99
N GLU A 28 2.50 11.20 14.71
CA GLU A 28 3.54 11.23 15.74
C GLU A 28 3.19 10.31 16.92
N ASP A 29 1.95 10.35 17.40
CA ASP A 29 1.46 9.48 18.48
C ASP A 29 1.50 8.00 18.08
N LEU A 30 1.05 7.68 16.86
CA LEU A 30 1.12 6.33 16.31
C LEU A 30 2.56 5.86 16.16
N LYS A 31 3.46 6.73 15.69
CA LYS A 31 4.88 6.41 15.53
C LYS A 31 5.56 6.16 16.87
N ALA A 32 5.19 6.91 17.91
CA ALA A 32 5.70 6.71 19.26
C ALA A 32 5.25 5.37 19.86
N LYS A 33 3.98 4.98 19.63
CA LYS A 33 3.39 3.75 20.19
C LYS A 33 3.62 2.50 19.36
N ALA A 34 3.91 2.65 18.06
CA ALA A 34 4.09 1.53 17.13
C ALA A 34 5.13 0.50 17.60
N PRO A 35 6.33 0.86 18.11
CA PRO A 35 7.33 -0.11 18.53
C PRO A 35 6.87 -0.96 19.72
N GLU A 36 6.15 -0.36 20.67
CA GLU A 36 5.63 -1.04 21.85
C GLU A 36 4.50 -1.99 21.47
N TRP A 37 3.52 -1.49 20.70
CA TRP A 37 2.43 -2.31 20.15
C TRP A 37 2.96 -3.50 19.36
N GLN A 38 3.98 -3.28 18.52
CA GLN A 38 4.54 -4.32 17.68
C GLN A 38 5.31 -5.35 18.50
N ARG A 39 6.04 -4.95 19.55
CA ARG A 39 6.67 -5.89 20.49
C ARG A 39 5.64 -6.71 21.24
N GLU A 40 4.57 -6.09 21.72
CA GLU A 40 3.52 -6.79 22.45
C GLU A 40 2.74 -7.74 21.54
N TRP A 41 2.47 -7.34 20.31
CA TRP A 41 1.89 -8.19 19.27
C TRP A 41 2.78 -9.39 18.96
N ASP A 42 4.07 -9.17 18.70
CA ASP A 42 5.04 -10.22 18.42
C ASP A 42 5.22 -11.15 19.64
N ARG A 43 5.11 -10.64 20.88
CA ARG A 43 5.16 -11.44 22.11
C ARG A 43 3.90 -12.31 22.29
N THR A 44 2.73 -11.74 22.02
CA THR A 44 1.43 -12.40 22.24
C THR A 44 1.15 -13.46 21.19
N PHE A 45 1.36 -13.13 19.92
CA PHE A 45 0.96 -13.98 18.80
C PHE A 45 2.13 -14.68 18.09
N GLY A 46 3.37 -14.23 18.31
CA GLY A 46 4.57 -14.85 17.77
C GLY A 46 4.47 -15.13 16.27
N PRO A 47 4.71 -16.38 15.80
CA PRO A 47 4.66 -16.72 14.38
C PRO A 47 3.25 -16.72 13.77
N LEU A 48 2.19 -16.69 14.59
CA LEU A 48 0.82 -16.53 14.11
C LEU A 48 0.44 -15.05 13.92
N GLY A 49 1.18 -14.13 14.53
CA GLY A 49 0.94 -12.69 14.44
C GLY A 49 0.82 -12.18 13.00
N PRO A 50 1.72 -12.56 12.07
CA PRO A 50 1.61 -12.19 10.66
C PRO A 50 0.36 -12.72 9.96
N LEU A 51 -0.04 -13.96 10.25
CA LEU A 51 -1.26 -14.57 9.70
C LEU A 51 -2.49 -13.82 10.19
N ILE A 52 -2.59 -13.56 11.50
CA ILE A 52 -3.70 -12.81 12.09
C ILE A 52 -3.76 -11.40 11.51
N GLY A 53 -2.61 -10.71 11.42
CA GLY A 53 -2.53 -9.38 10.83
C GLY A 53 -2.98 -9.35 9.36
N ALA A 54 -2.53 -10.33 8.57
CA ALA A 54 -2.96 -10.47 7.18
C ALA A 54 -4.45 -10.77 7.05
N LEU A 55 -5.02 -11.62 7.91
CA LEU A 55 -6.46 -11.92 7.92
C LEU A 55 -7.29 -10.71 8.34
N LEU A 56 -6.82 -9.91 9.31
CA LEU A 56 -7.45 -8.65 9.69
C LEU A 56 -7.38 -7.64 8.54
N GLY A 57 -6.23 -7.47 7.89
CA GLY A 57 -6.11 -6.62 6.71
C GLY A 57 -6.99 -7.09 5.56
N PHE A 58 -7.08 -8.40 5.36
CA PHE A 58 -7.91 -9.01 4.33
C PHE A 58 -9.41 -8.86 4.62
N SER A 59 -9.84 -8.84 5.87
CA SER A 59 -11.24 -8.56 6.22
C SER A 59 -11.67 -7.16 5.76
N PHE A 60 -10.78 -6.17 5.80
CA PHE A 60 -11.05 -4.85 5.20
C PHE A 60 -11.25 -4.93 3.69
N VAL A 61 -10.49 -5.77 2.97
CA VAL A 61 -10.70 -6.00 1.53
C VAL A 61 -12.08 -6.62 1.27
N VAL A 62 -12.49 -7.59 2.09
CA VAL A 62 -13.82 -8.20 1.99
C VAL A 62 -14.92 -7.16 2.25
N VAL A 63 -14.80 -6.37 3.31
CA VAL A 63 -15.74 -5.28 3.60
C VAL A 63 -15.78 -4.28 2.44
N PHE A 64 -14.64 -3.94 1.86
CA PHE A 64 -14.55 -3.04 0.72
C PHE A 64 -15.28 -3.62 -0.52
N ILE A 65 -15.09 -4.91 -0.83
CA ILE A 65 -15.84 -5.61 -1.89
C ILE A 65 -17.36 -5.57 -1.64
N LEU A 66 -17.79 -5.77 -0.40
CA LEU A 66 -19.20 -5.71 -0.01
C LEU A 66 -19.77 -4.29 -0.20
N VAL A 67 -19.03 -3.26 0.20
CA VAL A 67 -19.40 -1.86 -0.02
C VAL A 67 -19.52 -1.55 -1.51
N LEU A 68 -18.55 -1.98 -2.33
CA LEU A 68 -18.65 -1.84 -3.79
C LEU A 68 -19.86 -2.59 -4.35
N GLY A 69 -20.19 -3.76 -3.82
CA GLY A 69 -21.40 -4.51 -4.18
C GLY A 69 -22.68 -3.74 -3.88
N GLY A 70 -22.78 -3.14 -2.70
CA GLY A 70 -23.92 -2.29 -2.34
C GLY A 70 -24.09 -1.09 -3.29
N ILE A 71 -22.98 -0.41 -3.59
CA ILE A 71 -22.97 0.72 -4.54
C ILE A 71 -23.35 0.27 -5.95
N ALA A 72 -22.85 -0.88 -6.41
CA ALA A 72 -23.16 -1.44 -7.72
C ALA A 72 -24.66 -1.72 -7.90
N THR A 73 -25.35 -2.14 -6.83
CA THR A 73 -26.79 -2.41 -6.85
C THR A 73 -27.67 -1.17 -6.61
N ALA A 74 -27.08 -0.04 -6.22
CA ALA A 74 -27.82 1.19 -5.97
C ALA A 74 -28.30 1.82 -7.29
N ALA A 75 -29.52 2.37 -7.28
CA ALA A 75 -30.05 3.11 -8.43
C ALA A 75 -29.16 4.32 -8.74
N GLY A 76 -28.61 4.39 -9.95
CA GLY A 76 -27.67 5.44 -10.36
C GLY A 76 -26.21 5.21 -9.94
N GLY A 77 -25.85 3.99 -9.51
CA GLY A 77 -24.46 3.64 -9.22
C GLY A 77 -23.52 3.83 -10.42
N PRO A 78 -22.26 4.23 -10.23
CA PRO A 78 -21.32 4.41 -11.33
C PRO A 78 -21.02 3.10 -12.08
N ALA A 79 -20.98 3.15 -13.41
CA ALA A 79 -20.81 1.96 -14.26
C ALA A 79 -19.47 1.23 -14.08
N TRP A 80 -18.44 1.89 -13.52
CA TRP A 80 -17.15 1.26 -13.24
C TRP A 80 -17.13 0.46 -11.93
N VAL A 81 -18.08 0.69 -11.02
CA VAL A 81 -18.11 0.06 -9.69
C VAL A 81 -18.26 -1.47 -9.78
N PRO A 82 -19.15 -2.05 -10.61
CA PRO A 82 -19.23 -3.49 -10.78
C PRO A 82 -17.91 -4.10 -11.27
N ALA A 83 -17.28 -3.48 -12.27
CA ALA A 83 -16.00 -3.95 -12.81
C ALA A 83 -14.86 -3.85 -11.79
N LEU A 84 -14.86 -2.81 -10.94
CA LEU A 84 -13.89 -2.67 -9.86
C LEU A 84 -14.11 -3.74 -8.79
N ARG A 85 -15.35 -4.01 -8.40
CA ARG A 85 -15.68 -5.12 -7.49
C ARG A 85 -15.18 -6.45 -8.05
N ASP A 86 -15.47 -6.74 -9.31
CA ASP A 86 -15.09 -8.01 -9.95
C ASP A 86 -13.57 -8.16 -10.03
N PHE A 87 -12.82 -7.07 -10.22
CA PHE A 87 -11.36 -7.07 -10.08
C PHE A 87 -10.91 -7.55 -8.69
N PHE A 88 -11.43 -6.96 -7.62
CA PHE A 88 -11.05 -7.34 -6.25
C PHE A 88 -11.47 -8.77 -5.91
N VAL A 89 -12.62 -9.24 -6.40
CA VAL A 89 -13.06 -10.63 -6.26
C VAL A 89 -12.13 -11.58 -7.00
N THR A 90 -11.78 -11.26 -8.25
CA THR A 90 -10.92 -12.10 -9.11
C THR A 90 -9.52 -12.26 -8.51
N TYR A 91 -8.94 -11.17 -8.01
CA TYR A 91 -7.58 -11.16 -7.47
C TYR A 91 -7.53 -11.31 -5.94
N MET A 92 -8.64 -11.71 -5.32
CA MET A 92 -8.76 -11.80 -3.87
C MET A 92 -7.67 -12.66 -3.22
N LEU A 93 -7.39 -13.84 -3.78
CA LEU A 93 -6.35 -14.74 -3.28
C LEU A 93 -4.94 -14.19 -3.48
N LEU A 94 -4.71 -13.47 -4.59
CA LEU A 94 -3.43 -12.81 -4.85
C LEU A 94 -3.18 -11.71 -3.81
N LEU A 95 -4.19 -10.90 -3.52
CA LEU A 95 -4.12 -9.85 -2.49
C LEU A 95 -3.82 -10.45 -1.11
N LEU A 96 -4.50 -11.54 -0.74
CA LEU A 96 -4.22 -12.27 0.50
C LEU A 96 -2.79 -12.80 0.53
N GLY A 97 -2.32 -13.40 -0.58
CA GLY A 97 -0.95 -13.92 -0.69
C GLY A 97 0.10 -12.83 -0.51
N VAL A 98 -0.12 -11.64 -1.07
CA VAL A 98 0.78 -10.49 -0.93
C VAL A 98 0.73 -9.90 0.47
N MET A 99 -0.44 -9.82 1.10
CA MET A 99 -0.59 -9.42 2.50
C MET A 99 0.15 -10.39 3.44
N LEU A 100 0.05 -11.70 3.19
CA LEU A 100 0.79 -12.71 3.94
C LEU A 100 2.29 -12.57 3.72
N LEU A 101 2.74 -12.49 2.46
CA LEU A 101 4.14 -12.34 2.11
C LEU A 101 4.77 -11.12 2.80
N THR A 102 4.09 -9.98 2.74
CA THR A 102 4.57 -8.73 3.35
C THR A 102 4.58 -8.81 4.88
N SER A 103 3.52 -9.36 5.49
CA SER A 103 3.41 -9.52 6.94
C SER A 103 4.49 -10.47 7.49
N TYR A 104 4.68 -11.63 6.84
CA TYR A 104 5.70 -12.60 7.22
C TYR A 104 7.11 -12.09 6.95
N SER A 105 7.36 -11.45 5.81
CA SER A 105 8.67 -10.82 5.53
C SER A 105 9.04 -9.82 6.62
N SER A 106 8.09 -8.96 7.00
CA SER A 106 8.28 -7.96 8.07
C SER A 106 8.60 -8.64 9.41
N TYR A 107 7.87 -9.69 9.79
CA TYR A 107 8.13 -10.43 11.03
C TYR A 107 9.48 -11.16 11.02
N LEU A 108 9.80 -11.86 9.94
CA LEU A 108 11.05 -12.60 9.81
C LEU A 108 12.26 -11.67 9.77
N MET A 109 12.14 -10.48 9.20
CA MET A 109 13.16 -9.45 9.28
C MET A 109 13.42 -8.99 10.72
N ARG A 110 12.37 -8.86 11.55
CA ARG A 110 12.52 -8.49 12.96
C ARG A 110 13.14 -9.61 13.79
N ARG A 111 12.70 -10.86 13.57
CA ARG A 111 13.10 -12.02 14.39
C ARG A 111 14.42 -12.65 13.96
N TYR A 112 14.66 -12.79 12.65
CA TYR A 112 15.79 -13.52 12.05
C TYR A 112 16.60 -12.65 11.09
N LYS A 113 16.88 -11.41 11.51
CA LYS A 113 17.52 -10.37 10.70
C LYS A 113 18.73 -10.85 9.88
N ALA A 114 19.65 -11.60 10.50
CA ALA A 114 20.87 -12.08 9.83
C ALA A 114 20.60 -13.04 8.67
N GLN A 115 19.60 -13.92 8.81
CA GLN A 115 19.26 -14.93 7.80
C GLN A 115 18.33 -14.34 6.73
N TYR A 116 17.42 -13.44 7.13
CA TYR A 116 16.34 -12.96 6.27
C TYR A 116 16.65 -11.64 5.54
N GLN A 117 17.76 -10.96 5.84
CA GLN A 117 18.04 -9.68 5.19
C GLN A 117 18.28 -9.80 3.67
N TRP A 118 18.73 -10.96 3.18
CA TRP A 118 18.92 -11.20 1.75
C TRP A 118 17.60 -11.42 0.99
N LEU A 119 16.55 -11.90 1.67
CA LEU A 119 15.23 -12.16 1.08
C LEU A 119 14.33 -10.91 1.07
N ASN A 120 14.60 -9.95 1.94
CA ASN A 120 13.77 -8.76 2.07
C ASN A 120 13.74 -7.86 0.84
N PRO A 121 14.86 -7.59 0.13
CA PRO A 121 14.82 -6.87 -1.15
C PRO A 121 13.80 -7.46 -2.13
N ILE A 122 13.75 -8.79 -2.21
CA ILE A 122 12.82 -9.52 -3.09
C ILE A 122 11.37 -9.30 -2.61
N ALA A 123 11.09 -9.52 -1.33
CA ALA A 123 9.75 -9.33 -0.79
C ALA A 123 9.26 -7.87 -0.94
N SER A 124 10.14 -6.89 -0.74
CA SER A 124 9.81 -5.49 -0.97
C SER A 124 9.58 -5.17 -2.44
N ALA A 125 10.37 -5.74 -3.35
CA ALA A 125 10.18 -5.54 -4.78
C ALA A 125 8.83 -6.14 -5.23
N VAL A 126 8.50 -7.35 -4.78
CA VAL A 126 7.19 -7.96 -5.06
C VAL A 126 6.05 -7.08 -4.58
N ALA A 127 6.13 -6.55 -3.35
CA ALA A 127 5.11 -5.67 -2.80
C ALA A 127 4.91 -4.41 -3.67
N VAL A 128 6.01 -3.72 -4.01
CA VAL A 128 5.98 -2.51 -4.84
C VAL A 128 5.38 -2.79 -6.22
N VAL A 129 5.84 -3.86 -6.87
CA VAL A 129 5.41 -4.23 -8.23
C VAL A 129 3.93 -4.57 -8.24
N VAL A 130 3.46 -5.35 -7.27
CA VAL A 130 2.04 -5.66 -7.14
C VAL A 130 1.23 -4.38 -6.88
N SER A 131 1.71 -3.46 -6.05
CA SER A 131 1.01 -2.19 -5.82
C SER A 131 0.84 -1.37 -7.10
N PHE A 132 1.91 -1.18 -7.88
CA PHE A 132 1.83 -0.48 -9.17
C PHE A 132 0.91 -1.20 -10.16
N TRP A 133 0.98 -2.53 -10.19
CA TRP A 133 0.13 -3.34 -11.06
C TRP A 133 -1.35 -3.20 -10.68
N ILE A 134 -1.69 -3.23 -9.39
CA ILE A 134 -3.07 -3.01 -8.92
C ILE A 134 -3.56 -1.63 -9.37
N VAL A 135 -2.75 -0.57 -9.17
CA VAL A 135 -3.11 0.78 -9.59
C VAL A 135 -3.38 0.86 -11.10
N ALA A 136 -2.50 0.27 -11.92
CA ALA A 136 -2.69 0.22 -13.37
C ALA A 136 -4.01 -0.45 -13.76
N ARG A 137 -4.34 -1.59 -13.15
CA ARG A 137 -5.60 -2.32 -13.44
C ARG A 137 -6.84 -1.56 -12.97
N ILE A 138 -6.79 -0.88 -11.83
CA ILE A 138 -7.90 -0.04 -11.36
C ILE A 138 -8.14 1.10 -12.36
N LEU A 139 -7.08 1.76 -12.83
CA LEU A 139 -7.20 2.83 -13.82
C LEU A 139 -7.72 2.33 -15.15
N GLU A 140 -7.30 1.13 -15.59
CA GLU A 140 -7.82 0.48 -16.78
C GLU A 140 -9.34 0.22 -16.66
N VAL A 141 -9.79 -0.31 -15.52
CA VAL A 141 -11.21 -0.56 -15.24
C VAL A 141 -12.03 0.73 -15.32
N ILE A 142 -11.52 1.82 -14.74
CA ILE A 142 -12.19 3.12 -14.81
C ILE A 142 -12.19 3.62 -16.26
N ASN A 143 -11.07 3.52 -16.96
CA ASN A 143 -10.93 4.04 -18.32
C ASN A 143 -11.88 3.37 -19.31
N ARG A 144 -12.18 2.07 -19.17
CA ARG A 144 -13.16 1.36 -20.01
C ARG A 144 -14.56 1.97 -19.97
N THR A 145 -14.87 2.72 -18.90
CA THR A 145 -16.16 3.41 -18.76
C THR A 145 -16.11 4.88 -19.16
N VAL A 146 -14.98 5.55 -18.92
CA VAL A 146 -14.81 6.98 -19.18
C VAL A 146 -14.30 7.25 -20.61
N ASN A 147 -13.66 6.27 -21.25
CA ASN A 147 -13.03 6.36 -22.57
C ASN A 147 -12.13 7.60 -22.71
N SER A 148 -11.23 7.81 -21.74
CA SER A 148 -10.32 8.95 -21.71
C SER A 148 -8.95 8.59 -22.27
N ILE A 149 -8.55 9.30 -23.32
CA ILE A 149 -7.23 9.17 -23.95
C ILE A 149 -6.10 9.40 -22.94
N VAL A 150 -6.30 10.32 -21.98
CA VAL A 150 -5.30 10.62 -20.95
C VAL A 150 -5.12 9.43 -20.00
N LEU A 151 -6.21 8.80 -19.57
CA LEU A 151 -6.13 7.61 -18.71
C LEU A 151 -5.51 6.43 -19.47
N GLU A 152 -5.88 6.24 -20.73
CA GLU A 152 -5.31 5.17 -21.58
C GLU A 152 -3.79 5.31 -21.75
N GLY A 153 -3.32 6.53 -22.04
CA GLY A 153 -1.89 6.84 -22.13
C GLY A 153 -1.16 6.56 -20.81
N PHE A 154 -1.77 6.89 -19.67
CA PHE A 154 -1.19 6.64 -18.36
C PHE A 154 -1.15 5.15 -17.99
N VAL A 155 -2.19 4.38 -18.31
CA VAL A 155 -2.22 2.92 -18.13
C VAL A 155 -1.12 2.26 -18.98
N THR A 156 -1.02 2.65 -20.25
CA THR A 156 0.01 2.13 -21.17
C THR A 156 1.42 2.46 -20.68
N PHE A 157 1.63 3.70 -20.22
CA PHE A 157 2.89 4.11 -19.60
C PHE A 157 3.23 3.25 -18.38
N LEU A 158 2.28 3.03 -17.48
CA LEU A 158 2.48 2.19 -16.31
C LEU A 158 2.84 0.75 -16.70
N ASP A 159 2.15 0.16 -17.68
CA ASP A 159 2.44 -1.20 -18.16
C ASP A 159 3.85 -1.33 -18.77
N VAL A 160 4.31 -0.31 -19.51
CA VAL A 160 5.67 -0.28 -20.09
C VAL A 160 6.74 -0.07 -19.02
N VAL A 161 6.47 0.75 -18.01
CA VAL A 161 7.43 1.11 -16.97
C VAL A 161 7.48 0.08 -15.84
N LEU A 162 6.43 -0.73 -15.66
CA LEU A 162 6.35 -1.73 -14.59
C LEU A 162 7.56 -2.69 -14.54
N PRO A 163 8.01 -3.30 -15.66
CA PRO A 163 9.20 -4.16 -15.68
C PRO A 163 10.47 -3.42 -15.27
N ILE A 164 10.58 -2.13 -15.64
CA ILE A 164 11.71 -1.28 -15.27
C ILE A 164 11.68 -1.02 -13.76
N ILE A 165 10.52 -0.72 -13.19
CA ILE A 165 10.33 -0.54 -11.74
C ILE A 165 10.73 -1.82 -10.99
N VAL A 166 10.40 -3.01 -11.50
CA VAL A 166 10.81 -4.29 -10.88
C VAL A 166 12.33 -4.35 -10.75
N VAL A 167 13.05 -4.11 -11.86
CA VAL A 167 14.51 -4.17 -11.90
C VAL A 167 15.10 -3.11 -10.97
N LEU A 168 14.60 -1.88 -11.02
CA LEU A 168 15.06 -0.80 -10.15
C LEU A 168 14.81 -1.10 -8.66
N ALA A 169 13.63 -1.61 -8.31
CA ALA A 169 13.29 -1.97 -6.92
C ALA A 169 14.23 -3.06 -6.38
N LEU A 170 14.55 -4.06 -7.21
CA LEU A 170 15.53 -5.09 -6.85
C LEU A 170 16.93 -4.50 -6.69
N VAL A 171 17.41 -3.73 -7.67
CA VAL A 171 18.74 -3.11 -7.65
C VAL A 171 18.91 -2.21 -6.43
N ILE A 172 17.94 -1.33 -6.16
CA ILE A 172 17.94 -0.44 -4.99
C ILE A 172 17.91 -1.27 -3.70
N GLY A 173 17.04 -2.27 -3.62
CA GLY A 173 16.93 -3.14 -2.45
C GLY A 173 18.24 -3.85 -2.12
N TYR A 174 18.94 -4.38 -3.14
CA TYR A 174 20.24 -5.01 -2.97
C TYR A 174 21.37 -3.99 -2.69
N LEU A 175 21.38 -2.81 -3.33
CA LEU A 175 22.36 -1.76 -3.05
C LEU A 175 22.32 -1.31 -1.59
N VAL A 176 21.11 -1.07 -1.06
CA VAL A 176 20.92 -0.72 0.36
C VAL A 176 21.46 -1.82 1.27
N LEU A 177 21.26 -3.09 0.89
CA LEU A 177 21.80 -4.24 1.61
C LEU A 177 23.33 -4.23 1.62
N THR A 178 23.96 -4.02 0.47
CA THR A 178 25.43 -4.04 0.33
C THR A 178 26.09 -2.87 1.07
N VAL A 179 25.54 -1.65 0.97
CA VAL A 179 26.03 -0.48 1.71
C VAL A 179 25.97 -0.73 3.22
N ARG A 180 24.88 -1.34 3.70
CA ARG A 180 24.73 -1.70 5.11
C ARG A 180 25.80 -2.69 5.59
N PHE A 181 26.14 -3.68 4.76
CA PHE A 181 27.21 -4.64 5.08
C PHE A 181 28.61 -4.00 5.08
N MET A 182 28.89 -3.08 4.15
CA MET A 182 30.16 -2.35 4.11
C MET A 182 30.31 -1.40 5.31
N GLY A 183 29.25 -0.71 5.73
CA GLY A 183 29.27 0.19 6.88
C GLY A 183 29.53 -0.50 8.24
N THR A 184 29.22 -1.79 8.36
CA THR A 184 29.49 -2.58 9.58
C THR A 184 30.92 -3.12 9.69
N GLN A 185 31.78 -2.89 8.68
CA GLN A 185 33.16 -3.41 8.61
C GLN A 185 34.24 -2.36 8.95
N GLN A 186 33.90 -1.18 9.51
CA GLN A 186 34.91 -0.27 10.05
C GLN A 186 35.19 -0.60 11.53
N PRO A 187 36.29 -1.31 11.86
CA PRO A 187 36.80 -1.27 13.22
C PRO A 187 37.28 0.16 13.50
N ILE A 188 36.74 0.76 14.54
CA ILE A 188 37.33 1.95 15.17
C ILE A 188 38.77 1.53 15.54
N ARG A 189 39.74 2.11 14.84
CA ARG A 189 41.15 2.11 15.22
C ARG A 189 41.43 3.39 15.98
#